data_AF-A0A660LDL5-F1
#
_entry.id   AF-A0A660LDL5-F1
#
_cell.length_a   1.000
_cell.length_b   1.000
_cell.length_c   1.000
_cell.angle_alpha   90.00
_cell.angle_beta   90.00
_cell.angle_gamma   90.00
#
_symmetry.space_group_name_H-M   'P 1'
#
loop_
_entity.id
_entity.type
_entity.pdbx_description
1 polymer ?
#
loop_
_entity_poly.entity_id
_entity_poly.type
_entity_poly.pdbx_seq_one_letter_code
_entity_poly.pdbx_strand_id
1 'polypeptide(L)'
;MLVLIAVLAAGCGPAAIVRRAASIPQEAEGLEGFVNAANALIGPALVAMAAVAPIGCVVGAGALMFGNRRGLVIIGSTLGTLVFLGSVKGIVA
;
A
#
# COMPACT_ATOMS: atom_id res chain seq x y z
N MET A 1 7.26 -4.41 15.92
CA MET A 1 8.69 -4.09 16.10
C MET A 1 9.61 -5.26 15.70
N LEU A 2 9.24 -6.52 16.02
CA LEU A 2 10.01 -7.73 15.65
C LEU A 2 10.24 -7.93 14.13
N VAL A 3 9.25 -7.63 13.29
CA VAL A 3 9.38 -7.78 11.81
C VAL A 3 10.41 -6.82 11.22
N LEU A 4 10.48 -5.59 11.73
CA LEU A 4 11.44 -4.57 11.26
C LEU A 4 12.88 -4.95 11.64
N ILE A 5 13.07 -5.59 12.80
CA ILE A 5 14.37 -6.07 13.29
C ILE A 5 14.84 -7.29 12.48
N ALA A 6 13.94 -8.21 12.12
CA ALA A 6 14.26 -9.35 11.26
C ALA A 6 14.65 -8.92 9.84
N VAL A 7 14.03 -7.86 9.33
CA VAL A 7 14.34 -7.25 8.03
C VAL A 7 15.71 -6.57 8.03
N LEU A 8 16.09 -5.87 9.12
CA LEU A 8 17.42 -5.27 9.24
C LEU A 8 18.55 -6.30 9.43
N ALA A 9 18.29 -7.40 10.15
CA ALA A 9 19.31 -8.42 10.44
C ALA A 9 19.69 -9.29 9.21
N ALA A 10 18.88 -9.31 8.16
CA ALA A 10 19.05 -10.17 7.01
C ALA A 10 20.02 -9.64 5.92
N GLY A 11 20.63 -8.46 6.09
CA GLY A 11 21.63 -7.91 5.15
C GLY A 11 21.12 -7.64 3.72
N CYS A 12 19.83 -7.88 3.47
CA CYS A 12 19.16 -7.62 2.21
C CYS A 12 18.56 -6.22 2.28
N GLY A 13 19.09 -5.31 1.47
CA GLY A 13 18.54 -3.95 1.38
C GLY A 13 17.02 -4.00 1.14
N PRO A 14 16.26 -3.02 1.64
CA PRO A 14 14.79 -3.01 1.57
C PRO A 14 14.28 -3.24 0.13
N ALA A 15 15.04 -2.79 -0.87
CA ALA A 15 14.78 -3.05 -2.28
C ALA A 15 14.75 -4.55 -2.66
N ALA A 16 15.67 -5.37 -2.13
CA ALA A 16 15.73 -6.80 -2.43
C ALA A 16 14.57 -7.59 -1.81
N ILE A 17 14.09 -7.15 -0.64
CA ILE A 17 12.94 -7.75 0.04
C ILE A 17 11.65 -7.42 -0.71
N VAL A 18 11.46 -6.14 -1.07
CA VAL A 18 10.32 -5.71 -1.88
C VAL A 18 10.34 -6.42 -3.23
N ARG A 19 11.50 -6.56 -3.86
CA ARG A 19 11.66 -7.25 -5.15
C ARG A 19 11.34 -8.74 -5.07
N ARG A 20 11.76 -9.45 -4.01
CA ARG A 20 11.39 -10.85 -3.78
C ARG A 20 9.91 -11.02 -3.45
N ALA A 21 9.36 -10.13 -2.62
CA ALA A 21 7.96 -10.17 -2.21
C ALA A 21 7.01 -9.83 -3.37
N ALA A 22 7.45 -8.99 -4.30
CA ALA A 22 6.70 -8.61 -5.49
C ALA A 22 7.06 -9.44 -6.74
N SER A 23 7.92 -10.47 -6.63
CA SER A 23 8.26 -11.35 -7.77
C SER A 23 8.66 -10.60 -9.06
N ILE A 24 9.40 -9.48 -8.94
CA ILE A 24 9.75 -8.62 -10.08
C ILE A 24 10.91 -9.25 -10.88
N PRO A 25 10.78 -9.47 -12.21
CA PRO A 25 11.81 -10.08 -13.05
C PRO A 25 13.11 -9.26 -13.12
N GLN A 26 14.25 -9.92 -13.32
CA GLN A 26 15.57 -9.26 -13.22
C GLN A 26 15.97 -8.39 -14.42
N GLU A 27 15.33 -8.60 -15.57
CA GLU A 27 15.79 -8.12 -16.89
C GLU A 27 14.83 -7.14 -17.57
N ALA A 28 13.85 -6.59 -16.84
CA ALA A 28 12.89 -5.67 -17.44
C ALA A 28 13.47 -4.25 -17.52
N GLU A 29 14.25 -3.97 -18.56
CA GLU A 29 14.67 -2.62 -18.93
C GLU A 29 13.55 -1.88 -19.66
N GLY A 30 13.23 -0.66 -19.23
CA GLY A 30 12.26 0.21 -19.88
C GLY A 30 10.89 0.30 -19.20
N LEU A 31 9.96 1.01 -19.86
CA LEU A 31 8.62 1.33 -19.32
C LEU A 31 7.80 0.07 -19.01
N GLU A 32 7.97 -0.99 -19.79
CA GLU A 32 7.29 -2.27 -19.59
C GLU A 32 7.70 -2.94 -18.27
N GLY A 33 8.97 -2.82 -17.87
CA GLY A 33 9.45 -3.28 -16.57
C GLY A 33 8.88 -2.50 -15.40
N PHE A 34 8.71 -1.18 -15.56
CA PHE A 34 8.06 -0.34 -14.56
C PHE A 34 6.57 -0.70 -14.40
N VAL A 35 5.84 -0.87 -15.50
CA VAL A 35 4.43 -1.27 -15.49
C VAL A 35 4.24 -2.65 -14.86
N ASN A 36 5.11 -3.61 -15.20
CA ASN A 36 5.05 -4.96 -14.62
C ASN A 36 5.37 -4.96 -13.11
N ALA A 37 6.38 -4.18 -12.69
CA ALA A 37 6.70 -4.00 -11.27
C ALA A 37 5.54 -3.33 -10.51
N ALA A 38 4.91 -2.31 -11.09
CA ALA A 38 3.74 -1.66 -10.53
C ALA A 38 2.59 -2.66 -10.39
N ASN A 39 2.30 -3.46 -11.42
CA ASN A 39 1.23 -4.46 -11.40
C ASN A 39 1.42 -5.46 -10.24
N ALA A 40 2.66 -5.93 -10.07
CA ALA A 40 3.00 -6.89 -9.03
C ALA A 40 2.90 -6.31 -7.60
N LEU A 41 3.08 -4.99 -7.45
CA LEU A 41 2.97 -4.30 -6.16
C LEU A 41 1.53 -3.88 -5.81
N ILE A 42 0.73 -3.51 -6.80
CA ILE A 42 -0.62 -2.97 -6.59
C ILE A 42 -1.56 -4.03 -6.00
N GLY A 43 -1.44 -5.29 -6.41
CA GLY A 43 -2.25 -6.40 -5.87
C GLY A 43 -2.14 -6.54 -4.35
N PRO A 44 -0.93 -6.79 -3.81
CA PRO A 44 -0.69 -6.84 -2.37
C PRO A 44 -1.06 -5.55 -1.63
N ALA A 45 -0.78 -4.38 -2.24
CA ALA A 45 -1.10 -3.09 -1.65
C ALA A 45 -2.62 -2.87 -1.51
N LEU A 46 -3.42 -3.27 -2.51
CA LEU A 46 -4.88 -3.23 -2.42
C LEU A 46 -5.42 -4.14 -1.32
N VAL A 47 -4.89 -5.36 -1.19
CA VAL A 47 -5.32 -6.29 -0.13
C VAL A 47 -5.00 -5.72 1.25
N ALA A 48 -3.79 -5.17 1.42
CA ALA A 48 -3.38 -4.54 2.67
C ALA A 48 -4.27 -3.32 3.01
N MET A 49 -4.51 -2.45 2.03
CA MET A 49 -5.36 -1.26 2.24
C MET A 49 -6.82 -1.64 2.47
N ALA A 50 -7.34 -2.67 1.82
CA ALA A 50 -8.70 -3.17 2.06
C ALA A 50 -8.87 -3.69 3.48
N ALA A 51 -7.83 -4.27 4.07
CA ALA A 51 -7.85 -4.71 5.47
C ALA A 51 -7.77 -3.54 6.47
N VAL A 52 -7.03 -2.48 6.14
CA VAL A 52 -6.82 -1.31 7.02
C VAL A 52 -7.95 -0.29 6.90
N ALA A 53 -8.61 -0.21 5.75
CA ALA A 53 -9.60 0.84 5.50
C ALA A 53 -10.79 0.87 6.47
N PRO A 54 -11.37 -0.27 6.89
CA PRO A 54 -12.43 -0.26 7.91
C PRO A 54 -11.96 0.38 9.22
N ILE A 55 -10.72 0.13 9.63
CA ILE A 55 -10.13 0.69 10.85
C ILE A 55 -10.00 2.20 10.70
N GLY A 56 -9.49 2.70 9.56
CA GLY A 56 -9.39 4.13 9.29
C GLY A 56 -10.76 4.82 9.30
N CYS A 57 -11.79 4.19 8.74
CA CYS A 57 -13.16 4.69 8.79
C CYS A 57 -13.72 4.73 10.22
N VAL A 58 -13.50 3.69 11.03
CA VAL A 58 -13.96 3.65 12.44
C VAL A 58 -13.25 4.71 13.27
N VAL A 59 -11.93 4.86 13.12
CA VAL A 59 -11.15 5.88 13.84
C VAL A 59 -11.58 7.28 13.42
N GLY A 60 -11.79 7.52 12.12
CA GLY A 60 -12.26 8.79 11.61
C GLY A 60 -13.69 9.13 12.09
N ALA A 61 -14.60 8.16 12.09
CA ALA A 61 -15.96 8.32 12.61
C ALA A 61 -15.95 8.59 14.12
N GLY A 62 -15.13 7.86 14.89
CA GLY A 62 -14.93 8.12 16.31
C GLY A 62 -14.41 9.54 16.56
N ALA A 63 -13.41 10.00 15.80
CA ALA A 63 -12.91 11.36 15.89
C ALA A 63 -14.01 12.40 15.61
N LEU A 64 -14.91 12.16 14.65
CA LEU A 64 -16.06 13.04 14.38
C LEU A 64 -17.05 13.07 15.54
N MET A 65 -17.33 11.93 16.18
CA MET A 65 -18.20 11.86 17.36
C MET A 65 -17.66 12.70 18.53
N PHE A 66 -16.34 12.83 18.67
CA PHE A 66 -15.70 13.71 19.65
C PHE A 66 -15.51 15.16 19.18
N GLY A 67 -16.15 15.56 18.08
CA GLY A 67 -16.08 16.93 17.56
C GLY A 67 -14.77 17.29 16.85
N ASN A 68 -13.90 16.32 16.57
CA ASN A 68 -12.63 16.56 15.90
C ASN A 68 -12.80 16.58 14.37
N ARG A 69 -12.67 17.78 13.77
CA ARG A 69 -12.76 17.99 12.32
C ARG A 69 -11.78 17.16 11.49
N ARG A 70 -10.68 16.70 12.10
CA ARG A 70 -9.70 15.81 11.44
C ARG A 70 -10.29 14.44 11.10
N GLY A 71 -11.40 14.05 11.72
CA GLY A 71 -12.10 12.80 11.39
C GLY A 71 -12.51 12.69 9.92
N LEU A 72 -12.93 13.80 9.29
CA LEU A 72 -13.26 13.85 7.86
C LEU A 72 -12.02 13.61 6.99
N VAL A 73 -10.86 14.14 7.39
CA VAL A 73 -9.59 13.96 6.67
C VAL A 73 -9.12 12.50 6.78
N ILE A 74 -9.30 11.87 7.94
CA ILE A 74 -8.98 10.45 8.14
C ILE A 74 -9.85 9.60 7.22
N ILE A 75 -11.17 9.77 7.25
CA ILE A 75 -12.09 9.02 6.36
C ILE A 75 -11.74 9.26 4.89
N GLY A 76 -11.57 10.53 4.49
CA GLY A 76 -11.28 10.92 3.12
C GLY A 76 -9.94 10.38 2.60
N SER A 77 -8.87 10.41 3.41
CA SER A 77 -7.57 9.85 3.03
C SER A 77 -7.60 8.32 2.93
N THR A 78 -8.34 7.66 3.82
CA THR A 78 -8.47 6.20 3.80
C THR A 78 -9.25 5.72 2.57
N LEU A 79 -10.38 6.37 2.26
CA LEU A 79 -11.16 6.06 1.06
C LEU A 79 -10.44 6.50 -0.22
N GLY A 80 -9.83 7.69 -0.21
CA GLY A 80 -9.10 8.23 -1.35
C GLY A 80 -7.91 7.36 -1.76
N THR A 81 -7.18 6.80 -0.79
CA THR A 81 -6.09 5.85 -1.09
C THR A 81 -6.60 4.54 -1.69
N LEU A 82 -7.71 3.99 -1.20
CA LEU A 82 -8.34 2.81 -1.83
C LEU A 82 -8.76 3.07 -3.27
N VAL A 83 -9.44 4.20 -3.50
CA VAL A 83 -9.85 4.60 -4.86
C VAL A 83 -8.64 4.77 -5.75
N PHE A 84 -7.60 5.46 -5.27
CA PHE A 84 -6.37 5.67 -6.02
C PHE A 84 -5.70 4.34 -6.40
N LEU A 85 -5.49 3.43 -5.44
CA LEU A 85 -4.91 2.12 -5.74
C LEU A 85 -5.77 1.31 -6.72
N GLY A 86 -7.09 1.36 -6.58
CA GLY A 86 -8.02 0.74 -7.51
C GLY A 86 -7.90 1.31 -8.93
N SER A 87 -7.78 2.63 -9.07
CA SER A 87 -7.56 3.30 -10.35
C SER A 87 -6.23 2.90 -10.98
N VAL A 88 -5.14 2.86 -10.21
CA VAL A 88 -3.83 2.43 -10.75
C VAL A 88 -3.89 0.97 -11.21
N LYS A 89 -4.56 0.08 -10.46
CA LYS A 89 -4.77 -1.31 -10.90
C LYS A 89 -5.52 -1.38 -12.22
N GLY A 90 -6.56 -0.57 -12.40
CA GLY A 90 -7.33 -0.54 -13.65
C GLY A 90 -6.58 0.03 -14.85
N ILE A 91 -5.54 0.82 -14.62
CA ILE A 91 -4.68 1.38 -15.70
C ILE A 91 -3.58 0.39 -16.10
N VAL A 92 -3.10 -0.40 -15.14
CA VAL A 92 -1.92 -1.28 -15.31
C VAL A 92 -2.31 -2.72 -15.67
N ALA A 93 -3.57 -3.11 -15.44
CA ALA A 93 -4.14 -4.39 -15.86
C ALA A 93 -4.52 -4.38 -17.35
#